data_AF-A0A6P0MS91-F1
#
_entry.id   AF-A0A6P0MS91-F1
#
_cell.length_a   1.000
_cell.length_b   1.000
_cell.length_c   1.000
_cell.angle_alpha   90.00
_cell.angle_beta   90.00
_cell.angle_gamma   90.00
#
_symmetry.space_group_name_H-M   'P 1'
#
loop_
_entity.id
_entity.type
_entity.pdbx_description
1 polymer ?
#
loop_
_entity_poly.entity_id
_entity_poly.type
_entity_poly.pdbx_seq_one_letter_code
_entity_poly.pdbx_strand_id
1 'polypeptide(L)'
;MKRVKLEMEDDLRLEYDLKSLRVRKLGSGRKSFGGTTVRLEADVAQMFPNAESVNEALRFLIRVMQENQAPAPKIQPSTLLDQKE
;
A
#
# COMPACT_ATOMS: atom_id res chain seq x y z
N MET A 1 9.22 39.84 -13.47
CA MET A 1 10.43 39.55 -12.66
C MET A 1 11.12 38.33 -13.28
N LYS A 2 12.37 38.46 -13.73
CA LYS A 2 13.13 37.35 -14.34
C LYS A 2 13.57 36.39 -13.23
N ARG A 3 13.27 35.09 -13.38
CA ARG A 3 13.77 34.05 -12.46
C ARG A 3 15.22 33.75 -12.83
N VAL A 4 16.15 34.17 -11.98
CA VAL A 4 17.55 33.76 -12.09
C VAL A 4 17.62 32.32 -11.60
N LYS A 5 17.89 31.39 -12.52
CA LYS A 5 18.18 30.00 -12.19
C LYS A 5 19.62 29.99 -11.65
N LEU A 6 19.77 30.03 -10.33
CA LEU A 6 21.05 29.80 -9.69
C LEU A 6 21.34 28.31 -9.84
N GLU A 7 22.17 27.96 -10.81
CA GLU A 7 22.79 26.64 -10.89
C GLU A 7 23.84 26.59 -9.78
N MET A 8 23.39 26.25 -8.57
CA MET A 8 24.31 25.94 -7.48
C MET A 8 24.90 24.57 -7.79
N GLU A 9 26.19 24.53 -8.06
CA GLU A 9 26.93 23.29 -8.20
C GLU A 9 26.83 22.50 -6.88
N ASP A 10 26.52 21.21 -7.00
CA ASP A 10 26.28 20.32 -5.87
C ASP A 10 27.65 19.87 -5.34
N ASP A 11 28.22 20.65 -4.40
CA ASP A 11 29.55 20.42 -3.79
C ASP A 11 29.62 19.14 -2.91
N LEU A 12 28.55 18.34 -2.88
CA LEU A 12 28.49 17.10 -2.11
C LEU A 12 29.36 16.01 -2.75
N ARG A 13 30.07 15.26 -1.89
CA ARG A 13 30.80 14.07 -2.36
C ARG A 13 29.83 12.99 -2.81
N LEU A 14 30.28 12.12 -3.73
CA LEU A 14 29.47 11.07 -4.34
C LEU A 14 28.82 10.12 -3.33
N GLU A 15 29.44 9.90 -2.16
CA GLU A 15 28.88 9.06 -1.10
C GLU A 15 27.62 9.65 -0.44
N TYR A 16 27.39 10.95 -0.60
CA TYR A 16 26.25 11.68 -0.04
C TYR A 16 25.18 12.02 -1.09
N ASP A 17 25.16 11.35 -2.26
CA ASP A 17 24.09 11.53 -3.25
C ASP A 17 22.78 10.84 -2.82
N LEU A 18 21.87 11.63 -2.25
CA LEU A 18 20.58 11.16 -1.76
C LEU A 18 19.51 11.07 -2.86
N LYS A 19 19.82 11.37 -4.13
CA LYS A 19 18.84 11.39 -5.24
C LYS A 19 18.22 10.02 -5.52
N SER A 20 18.93 8.94 -5.20
CA SER A 20 18.48 7.56 -5.38
C SER A 20 17.61 7.03 -4.23
N LEU A 21 17.53 7.74 -3.10
CA LEU A 21 16.82 7.26 -1.92
C LEU A 21 15.30 7.45 -2.05
N ARG A 22 14.55 6.38 -1.81
CA ARG A 22 13.09 6.45 -1.63
C ARG A 22 12.77 7.15 -0.32
N VAL A 23 12.47 8.44 -0.37
CA VAL A 23 12.15 9.24 0.82
C VAL A 23 10.79 8.81 1.41
N ARG A 24 10.80 8.24 2.62
CA ARG A 24 9.59 8.01 3.43
C ARG A 24 9.30 9.26 4.24
N LYS A 25 8.08 9.77 4.08
CA LYS A 25 7.55 10.91 4.81
C LYS A 25 7.23 10.49 6.26
N LEU A 26 8.01 10.92 7.27
CA LEU A 26 7.90 10.55 8.71
C LEU A 26 7.33 11.66 9.61
N GLY A 27 6.20 11.45 10.31
CA GLY A 27 5.59 12.44 11.22
C GLY A 27 4.07 12.29 11.39
N SER A 28 3.50 12.95 12.40
CA SER A 28 2.06 12.93 12.72
C SER A 28 1.22 13.61 11.63
N GLY A 29 0.00 13.10 11.38
CA GLY A 29 -0.93 13.63 10.38
C GLY A 29 -0.76 13.12 8.94
N ARG A 30 0.03 12.05 8.73
CA ARG A 30 0.24 11.47 7.39
C ARG A 30 -0.78 10.37 7.12
N LYS A 31 -1.41 10.41 5.94
CA LYS A 31 -2.18 9.28 5.40
C LYS A 31 -1.21 8.11 5.21
N SER A 32 -1.49 6.95 5.78
CA SER A 32 -0.88 5.70 5.31
C SER A 32 -1.08 5.64 3.79
N PHE A 33 -0.12 5.08 3.04
CA PHE A 33 -0.34 4.87 1.61
C PHE A 33 -1.62 4.04 1.46
N GLY A 34 -2.66 4.71 0.96
CA GLY A 34 -4.00 4.23 0.58
C GLY A 34 -4.48 2.88 1.12
N GLY A 35 -5.52 2.93 1.97
CA GLY A 35 -6.40 1.79 2.23
C GLY A 35 -5.87 0.73 3.20
N THR A 36 -6.68 -0.32 3.39
CA THR A 36 -6.33 -1.47 4.23
C THR A 36 -5.18 -2.24 3.58
N THR A 37 -4.03 -2.28 4.24
CA THR A 37 -2.88 -3.08 3.79
C THR A 37 -3.06 -4.52 4.27
N VAL A 38 -3.04 -5.49 3.36
CA VAL A 38 -3.06 -6.92 3.66
C VAL A 38 -1.69 -7.49 3.39
N ARG A 39 -1.08 -8.12 4.39
CA ARG A 39 0.19 -8.83 4.23
C ARG A 39 -0.07 -10.25 3.77
N LEU A 40 0.57 -10.65 2.67
CA LEU A 40 0.55 -12.01 2.18
C LEU A 40 1.75 -12.78 2.75
N GLU A 41 1.58 -14.08 2.95
CA GLU A 41 2.68 -14.99 3.28
C GLU A 41 3.58 -15.25 2.05
N ALA A 42 4.80 -15.72 2.31
CA ALA A 42 5.85 -15.81 1.27
C ALA A 42 5.50 -16.78 0.14
N ASP A 43 4.85 -17.89 0.47
CA ASP A 43 4.33 -18.89 -0.47
C ASP A 43 3.23 -18.31 -1.38
N VAL A 44 2.28 -17.58 -0.79
CA VAL A 44 1.19 -16.93 -1.51
C VAL A 44 1.72 -15.81 -2.41
N ALA A 45 2.67 -15.02 -1.92
CA ALA A 45 3.31 -13.95 -2.70
C ALA A 45 4.11 -14.48 -3.90
N GLN A 46 4.71 -15.67 -3.78
CA GLN A 46 5.38 -16.34 -4.90
C GLN A 46 4.38 -16.81 -5.96
N MET A 47 3.22 -17.32 -5.53
CA MET A 47 2.16 -17.78 -6.43
C MET A 47 1.40 -16.63 -7.09
N PHE A 48 1.22 -15.51 -6.39
CA PHE A 48 0.47 -14.34 -6.83
C PHE A 48 1.37 -13.09 -6.91
N PRO A 49 2.08 -12.87 -8.03
CA PRO A 49 3.05 -11.78 -8.14
C PRO A 49 2.42 -10.39 -8.26
N ASN A 50 1.12 -10.29 -8.55
CA ASN A 50 0.42 -9.01 -8.71
C ASN A 50 -0.91 -8.96 -7.92
N ALA A 51 -1.28 -7.78 -7.44
CA ALA A 51 -2.54 -7.54 -6.74
C ALA A 51 -3.77 -7.90 -7.58
N GLU A 52 -3.71 -7.71 -8.91
CA GLU A 52 -4.80 -8.10 -9.81
C GLU A 52 -5.06 -9.62 -9.77
N SER A 53 -4.01 -10.44 -9.77
CA SER A 53 -4.12 -11.90 -9.71
C SER A 53 -4.75 -12.40 -8.41
N VAL A 54 -4.41 -11.76 -7.28
CA VAL A 54 -5.03 -12.06 -5.97
C VAL A 54 -6.51 -11.70 -5.98
N ASN A 55 -6.84 -10.52 -6.49
CA ASN A 55 -8.22 -10.03 -6.52
C ASN A 55 -9.11 -10.90 -7.40
N GLU A 56 -8.63 -11.33 -8.56
CA GLU A 56 -9.37 -12.23 -9.44
C GLU A 56 -9.59 -13.61 -8.81
N ALA A 57 -8.57 -14.19 -8.16
CA ALA A 57 -8.72 -15.46 -7.46
C ALA A 57 -9.76 -15.39 -6.32
N LEU A 58 -9.71 -14.32 -5.51
CA LEU A 58 -10.68 -14.11 -4.42
C LEU A 58 -12.10 -13.86 -4.96
N ARG A 59 -12.26 -13.10 -6.05
CA ARG A 59 -13.55 -12.90 -6.72
C ARG A 59 -14.12 -14.20 -7.25
N PHE A 60 -13.29 -15.02 -7.88
CA PHE A 60 -13.69 -16.33 -8.36
C PHE A 60 -14.17 -17.22 -7.21
N LEU A 61 -13.42 -17.27 -6.10
CA LEU A 61 -13.82 -18.01 -4.92
C LEU A 61 -15.16 -17.52 -4.36
N ILE A 62 -15.35 -16.21 -4.24
CA ILE A 62 -16.64 -15.62 -3.80
C ILE A 62 -17.77 -16.07 -4.72
N ARG A 63 -17.57 -16.03 -6.04
CA ARG A 63 -18.58 -16.45 -7.03
C ARG A 63 -18.93 -17.93 -6.88
N VAL A 64 -17.94 -18.81 -6.80
CA VAL A 64 -18.14 -20.25 -6.59
C VAL A 64 -18.89 -20.50 -5.28
N MET A 65 -18.55 -19.79 -4.19
CA MET A 65 -19.25 -19.93 -2.91
C MET A 65 -20.72 -19.48 -3.00
N GLN A 66 -20.99 -18.37 -3.71
CA GLN A 66 -22.36 -17.88 -3.93
C GLN A 66 -23.21 -18.83 -4.78
N GLU A 67 -22.61 -19.47 -5.78
CA GLU A 67 -23.27 -20.44 -6.65
C GLU A 67 -23.58 -21.77 -5.91
N ASN A 68 -22.81 -22.12 -4.86
CA ASN A 68 -22.92 -23.40 -4.16
C ASN A 68 -23.74 -23.38 -2.84
N GLN A 69 -24.05 -22.23 -2.21
CA GLN A 69 -24.99 -22.20 -1.07
C GLN A 69 -25.54 -20.80 -0.70
N ALA A 70 -26.74 -20.81 -0.12
CA ALA A 70 -27.64 -19.73 0.33
C ALA A 70 -26.98 -18.64 1.25
N PRO A 71 -27.68 -17.53 1.60
CA PRO A 71 -27.10 -16.18 1.68
C PRO A 71 -26.07 -15.94 2.81
N ALA A 72 -24.88 -15.54 2.35
CA ALA A 72 -23.91 -14.57 2.90
C ALA A 72 -23.15 -14.84 4.23
N PRO A 73 -21.80 -14.87 4.20
CA PRO A 73 -21.01 -14.32 5.30
C PRO A 73 -21.06 -12.78 5.21
N LYS A 74 -21.83 -12.13 6.09
CA LYS A 74 -21.73 -10.68 6.29
C LYS A 74 -20.34 -10.36 6.82
N ILE A 75 -19.44 -9.92 5.96
CA ILE A 75 -18.17 -9.33 6.40
C ILE A 75 -18.52 -7.97 7.01
N GLN A 76 -18.72 -7.96 8.32
CA GLN A 76 -18.77 -6.75 9.10
C GLN A 76 -17.36 -6.13 9.05
N PRO A 77 -17.18 -4.87 8.61
CA PRO A 77 -15.96 -4.17 8.95
C PRO A 77 -15.97 -4.01 10.46
N SER A 78 -15.07 -4.71 11.16
CA SER A 78 -14.87 -4.54 12.60
C SER A 78 -14.25 -3.16 12.87
N THR A 79 -15.09 -2.14 12.83
CA THR A 79 -14.86 -0.86 13.50
C THR A 79 -15.20 -1.03 14.98
N LEU A 80 -14.24 -1.48 15.79
CA LEU A 80 -14.21 -1.24 17.25
C LEU A 80 -12.74 -1.09 17.66
N LEU A 81 -12.25 0.14 17.75
CA LEU A 81 -12.19 1.00 18.95
C LEU A 81 -10.83 0.84 19.65
N ASP A 82 -10.01 1.88 19.59
CA ASP A 82 -9.60 2.50 20.85
C ASP A 82 -9.43 4.01 20.65
N GLN A 83 -10.52 4.73 20.92
CA GLN A 83 -10.41 6.00 21.60
C GLN A 83 -10.26 5.67 23.09
N LYS A 84 -9.07 5.87 23.64
CA LYS A 84 -8.93 6.12 25.07
C LYS A 84 -7.72 7.02 25.34
N GLU A 85 -8.09 8.23 25.79
CA GLU A 85 -7.38 9.18 26.67
C GLU A 85 -5.96 9.64 26.33
#